data_AF-A0A8E5JTU7-F1
#
_entry.id   AF-A0A8E5JTU7-F1
#
_cell.length_a   1.000
_cell.length_b   1.000
_cell.length_c   1.000
_cell.angle_alpha   90.00
_cell.angle_beta   90.00
_cell.angle_gamma   90.00
#
_symmetry.space_group_name_H-M   'P 1'
#
loop_
_entity.id
_entity.type
_entity.pdbx_description
1 polymer ?
#
loop_
_entity_poly.entity_id
_entity_poly.type
_entity_poly.pdbx_seq_one_letter_code
_entity_poly.pdbx_strand_id
1 'polypeptide(L)'
;MLITTICRVSVAPSLQPLRTRCLSMKQCSPKIQIVRCFTNDSRNTFSERLARRRSLKEKLLAPAGETAFNIGKGAVAGGAALGLGALCFYGLGLSKQTGAIDHATFWPEYVKQRIRDTYMYFGGSIVVTAASAAAALRSPRVMSLVTKNSFGAIALSFAALIGTNVIVQSIPYQKGFGVKQMAWLAHSAVLGAFIAPICFVGGPVLIRAAWYTAGVVGGLSTVAVCAPSEKFLMMGGPLAIGLGVVFASSLGTMFLPPSTALGAGLYAISMYGGLLLFSGFLLYDTQRIIKLAEVYPINSARPYDPVNASISIYLDTVNIFIRIAMILAGSGSNRRK
;
A
#
# COMPACT_ATOMS: atom_id res chain seq x y z
N MET A 1 -16.07 53.25 -11.06
CA MET A 1 -15.13 53.42 -12.19
C MET A 1 -14.70 52.04 -12.64
N LEU A 2 -15.29 51.55 -13.72
CA LEU A 2 -15.14 50.19 -14.24
C LEU A 2 -15.19 50.35 -15.76
N ILE A 3 -14.05 50.21 -16.43
CA ILE A 3 -13.99 50.25 -17.90
C ILE A 3 -13.13 49.09 -18.38
N THR A 4 -13.83 48.09 -18.90
CA THR A 4 -13.39 47.05 -19.80
C THR A 4 -13.07 47.64 -21.17
N THR A 5 -12.11 47.05 -21.89
CA THR A 5 -11.93 47.33 -23.33
C THR A 5 -11.68 46.02 -24.07
N ILE A 6 -12.57 45.77 -25.03
CA ILE A 6 -12.61 44.67 -26.00
C ILE A 6 -12.25 45.26 -27.39
N CYS A 7 -11.89 44.38 -28.34
CA CYS A 7 -11.76 44.56 -29.81
C CYS A 7 -10.35 44.95 -30.29
N ARG A 8 -9.83 44.47 -31.43
CA ARG A 8 -10.34 43.63 -32.53
C ARG A 8 -9.14 43.11 -33.36
N VAL A 9 -9.32 41.96 -33.99
CA VAL A 9 -8.45 41.39 -35.05
C VAL A 9 -8.70 42.13 -36.38
N SER A 10 -7.67 42.32 -37.20
CA SER A 10 -7.81 42.38 -38.66
C SER A 10 -6.49 42.05 -39.38
N VAL A 11 -6.58 41.19 -40.38
CA VAL A 11 -5.51 40.71 -41.29
C VAL A 11 -5.73 41.35 -42.66
N ALA A 12 -4.65 41.82 -43.32
CA ALA A 12 -4.55 41.86 -44.79
C ALA A 12 -3.08 42.10 -45.25
N PRO A 13 -2.71 41.69 -46.48
CA PRO A 13 -1.33 41.39 -46.89
C PRO A 13 -0.71 42.46 -47.83
N SER A 14 0.62 42.47 -47.98
CA SER A 14 1.32 43.26 -49.01
C SER A 14 2.31 42.43 -49.81
N LEU A 15 1.99 42.23 -51.09
CA LEU A 15 2.85 41.75 -52.18
C LEU A 15 3.67 42.90 -52.75
N GLN A 16 4.97 42.69 -53.02
CA GLN A 16 5.73 43.43 -54.05
C GLN A 16 6.81 42.53 -54.70
N PRO A 17 7.24 42.81 -55.96
CA PRO A 17 7.67 41.76 -56.89
C PRO A 17 9.17 41.77 -57.28
N LEU A 18 9.56 40.61 -57.83
CA LEU A 18 10.62 40.26 -58.79
C LEU A 18 11.63 41.34 -59.26
N ARG A 19 12.92 41.03 -59.11
CA ARG A 19 13.98 41.48 -60.03
C ARG A 19 14.97 40.34 -60.34
N THR A 20 14.99 39.97 -61.61
CA THR A 20 15.82 38.94 -62.25
C THR A 20 17.24 39.45 -62.50
N ARG A 21 18.26 38.60 -62.33
CA ARG A 21 19.55 38.70 -63.04
C ARG A 21 20.09 37.32 -63.40
N CYS A 22 20.73 37.28 -64.57
CA CYS A 22 20.93 36.14 -65.45
C CYS A 22 21.97 35.09 -65.00
N LEU A 23 21.61 33.84 -65.33
CA LEU A 23 22.38 32.72 -65.89
C LEU A 23 23.91 32.85 -66.02
N SER A 24 24.62 31.85 -65.49
CA SER A 24 25.82 31.29 -66.11
C SER A 24 25.66 29.77 -66.23
N MET A 25 25.50 29.32 -67.46
CA MET A 25 25.37 27.93 -67.87
C MET A 25 26.77 27.30 -68.00
N LYS A 26 27.02 26.15 -67.36
CA LYS A 26 28.14 25.25 -67.72
C LYS A 26 27.57 23.88 -68.10
N GLN A 27 28.11 23.35 -69.17
CA GLN A 27 27.54 22.32 -70.03
C GLN A 27 28.00 20.91 -69.64
N CYS A 28 27.01 20.01 -69.54
CA CYS A 28 26.92 18.57 -69.81
C CYS A 28 28.14 17.61 -69.75
N SER A 29 27.97 16.49 -69.03
CA SER A 29 28.24 15.12 -69.52
C SER A 29 27.58 14.06 -68.61
N PRO A 30 26.85 13.05 -69.12
CA PRO A 30 26.24 12.02 -68.31
C PRO A 30 27.24 10.87 -68.08
N LYS A 31 27.64 10.63 -66.83
CA LYS A 31 28.23 9.34 -66.45
C LYS A 31 27.11 8.44 -65.97
N ILE A 32 26.76 7.45 -66.79
CA ILE A 32 25.92 6.32 -66.37
C ILE A 32 26.73 5.57 -65.30
N GLN A 33 26.32 5.73 -64.03
CA GLN A 33 26.85 4.94 -62.93
C GLN A 33 25.78 3.93 -62.55
N ILE A 34 25.99 2.68 -62.97
CA ILE A 34 25.18 1.54 -62.53
C ILE A 34 25.48 1.33 -61.04
N VAL A 35 24.65 1.91 -60.19
CA VAL A 35 24.68 1.64 -58.75
C VAL A 35 24.08 0.25 -58.55
N ARG A 36 24.93 -0.76 -58.37
CA ARG A 36 24.51 -2.04 -57.81
C ARG A 36 24.02 -1.79 -56.38
N CYS A 37 22.71 -1.78 -56.18
CA CYS A 37 22.12 -1.91 -54.85
C CYS A 37 22.51 -3.29 -54.29
N PHE A 38 23.55 -3.33 -53.47
CA PHE A 38 23.72 -4.43 -52.52
C PHE A 38 22.62 -4.27 -51.47
N THR A 39 21.62 -5.16 -51.53
CA THR A 39 20.64 -5.37 -50.47
C THR A 39 21.38 -5.68 -49.17
N ASN A 40 21.44 -4.70 -48.28
CA ASN A 40 21.99 -4.86 -46.94
C ASN A 40 20.95 -5.49 -46.01
N ASP A 41 20.26 -6.53 -46.48
CA ASP A 41 19.08 -7.13 -45.86
C ASP A 41 19.44 -8.36 -44.99
N SER A 42 20.65 -8.36 -44.44
CA SER A 42 21.16 -9.48 -43.62
C SER A 42 21.63 -9.06 -42.24
N ARG A 43 21.71 -7.73 -41.96
CA ARG A 43 22.12 -7.21 -40.65
C ARG A 43 20.95 -6.93 -39.71
N ASN A 44 19.75 -6.64 -40.23
CA ASN A 44 18.60 -6.34 -39.37
C ASN A 44 18.04 -7.59 -38.68
N THR A 45 17.95 -8.74 -39.35
CA THR A 45 17.42 -9.98 -38.76
C THR A 45 18.32 -10.57 -37.67
N PHE A 46 19.64 -10.37 -37.74
CA PHE A 46 20.57 -10.82 -36.70
C PHE A 46 20.58 -9.87 -35.49
N SER A 47 20.47 -8.55 -35.73
CA SER A 47 20.34 -7.55 -34.66
C SER A 47 19.01 -7.66 -33.90
N GLU A 48 17.91 -7.97 -34.59
CA GLU A 48 16.62 -8.26 -33.94
C GLU A 48 16.64 -9.57 -33.15
N ARG A 49 17.35 -10.61 -33.62
CA ARG A 49 17.50 -11.87 -32.87
C ARG A 49 18.39 -11.70 -31.64
N LEU A 50 19.42 -10.86 -31.70
CA LEU A 50 20.25 -10.49 -30.54
C LEU A 50 19.48 -9.59 -29.55
N ALA A 51 18.67 -8.64 -30.02
CA ALA A 51 17.77 -7.85 -29.17
C ALA A 51 16.70 -8.73 -28.50
N ARG A 52 16.23 -9.78 -29.17
CA ARG A 52 15.30 -10.80 -28.64
C ARG A 52 15.98 -11.73 -27.61
N ARG A 53 17.32 -11.79 -27.61
CA ARG A 53 18.17 -12.55 -26.67
C ARG A 53 18.84 -11.70 -25.59
N ARG A 54 18.33 -10.50 -25.27
CA ARG A 54 18.63 -9.93 -23.93
C ARG A 54 18.24 -10.98 -22.90
N SER A 55 19.24 -11.48 -22.17
CA SER A 55 19.06 -12.54 -21.19
C SER A 55 17.95 -12.12 -20.24
N LEU A 56 17.09 -13.05 -19.80
CA LEU A 56 16.08 -12.73 -18.79
C LEU A 56 16.72 -12.07 -17.57
N LYS A 57 17.96 -12.45 -17.23
CA LYS A 57 18.76 -11.78 -16.20
C LYS A 57 19.04 -10.32 -16.53
N GLU A 58 19.35 -9.99 -17.78
CA GLU A 58 19.65 -8.64 -18.26
C GLU A 58 18.41 -7.74 -18.31
N LYS A 59 17.23 -8.29 -18.62
CA LYS A 59 15.95 -7.55 -18.52
C LYS A 59 15.52 -7.32 -17.07
N LEU A 60 15.79 -8.27 -16.18
CA LEU A 60 15.44 -8.18 -14.76
C LEU A 60 16.38 -7.24 -13.97
N LEU A 61 17.65 -7.16 -14.39
CA LEU A 61 18.66 -6.23 -13.84
C LEU A 61 18.70 -4.88 -14.57
N ALA A 62 17.88 -4.69 -15.61
CA ALA A 62 17.72 -3.42 -16.29
C ALA A 62 17.31 -2.32 -15.29
N PRO A 63 17.63 -1.04 -15.58
CA PRO A 63 17.25 0.07 -14.70
C PRO A 63 15.73 0.10 -14.47
N ALA A 64 15.34 0.40 -13.24
CA ALA A 64 13.94 0.45 -12.82
C ALA A 64 13.13 1.42 -13.69
N GLY A 65 12.10 0.89 -14.38
CA GLY A 65 11.11 1.69 -15.09
C GLY A 65 9.97 2.13 -14.18
N GLU A 66 9.30 3.23 -14.52
CA GLU A 66 8.11 3.72 -13.79
C GLU A 66 6.88 2.81 -13.94
N THR A 67 6.93 1.84 -14.85
CA THR A 67 5.83 0.94 -15.21
C THR A 67 5.28 0.17 -14.01
N ALA A 68 6.15 -0.42 -13.18
CA ALA A 68 5.73 -1.18 -12.01
C ALA A 68 4.98 -0.31 -10.98
N PHE A 69 5.43 0.93 -10.79
CA PHE A 69 4.78 1.89 -9.90
C PHE A 69 3.44 2.38 -10.45
N ASN A 70 3.33 2.62 -11.75
CA ASN A 70 2.09 3.04 -12.38
C ASN A 70 1.03 1.93 -12.36
N ILE A 71 1.43 0.68 -12.60
CA ILE A 71 0.58 -0.49 -12.43
C ILE A 71 0.10 -0.59 -10.97
N GLY A 72 1.01 -0.44 -10.00
CA GLY A 72 0.66 -0.47 -8.57
C GLY A 72 -0.35 0.62 -8.18
N LYS A 73 -0.15 1.86 -8.64
CA LYS A 73 -1.10 2.97 -8.43
C LYS A 73 -2.45 2.68 -9.07
N GLY A 74 -2.46 2.16 -10.30
CA GLY A 74 -3.68 1.75 -11.00
C GLY A 74 -4.44 0.66 -10.26
N ALA A 75 -3.72 -0.35 -9.74
CA ALA A 75 -4.31 -1.41 -8.93
C ALA A 75 -4.95 -0.88 -7.65
N VAL A 76 -4.27 0.02 -6.93
CA VAL A 76 -4.82 0.66 -5.73
C VAL A 76 -6.04 1.52 -6.06
N ALA A 77 -6.01 2.30 -7.14
CA ALA A 77 -7.15 3.09 -7.58
C ALA A 77 -8.36 2.20 -7.96
N GLY A 78 -8.12 1.11 -8.68
CA GLY A 78 -9.14 0.13 -9.00
C GLY A 78 -9.72 -0.54 -7.75
N GLY A 79 -8.86 -0.96 -6.81
CA GLY A 79 -9.30 -1.54 -5.53
C GLY A 79 -10.11 -0.57 -4.68
N ALA A 80 -9.74 0.72 -4.65
CA ALA A 80 -10.51 1.75 -3.97
C ALA A 80 -11.89 1.97 -4.62
N ALA A 81 -11.96 1.99 -5.95
CA ALA A 81 -13.23 2.09 -6.68
C ALA A 81 -14.14 0.89 -6.41
N LEU A 82 -13.58 -0.33 -6.38
CA LEU A 82 -14.31 -1.54 -6.00
C LEU A 82 -14.78 -1.50 -4.54
N GLY A 83 -13.94 -1.03 -3.62
CA GLY A 83 -14.30 -0.88 -2.20
C GLY A 83 -15.44 0.11 -1.98
N LEU A 84 -15.38 1.28 -2.64
CA LEU A 84 -16.46 2.27 -2.62
C LEU A 84 -17.74 1.74 -3.29
N GLY A 85 -17.61 1.06 -4.43
CA GLY A 85 -18.73 0.40 -5.09
C GLY A 85 -19.39 -0.65 -4.21
N ALA A 86 -18.61 -1.47 -3.51
CA ALA A 86 -19.09 -2.44 -2.54
C ALA A 86 -19.77 -1.75 -1.36
N LEU A 87 -19.22 -0.64 -0.85
CA LEU A 87 -19.83 0.14 0.23
C LEU A 87 -21.20 0.68 -0.18
N CYS A 88 -21.31 1.26 -1.37
CA CYS A 88 -22.58 1.74 -1.89
C CYS A 88 -23.57 0.58 -2.12
N PHE A 89 -23.10 -0.55 -2.67
CA PHE A 89 -23.96 -1.69 -2.97
C PHE A 89 -24.52 -2.36 -1.71
N TYR A 90 -23.65 -2.67 -0.73
CA TYR A 90 -24.05 -3.30 0.53
C TYR A 90 -24.70 -2.29 1.49
N GLY A 91 -24.19 -1.06 1.57
CA GLY A 91 -24.71 -0.02 2.45
C GLY A 91 -26.10 0.49 2.04
N LEU A 92 -26.44 0.49 0.75
CA LEU A 92 -27.79 0.82 0.27
C LEU A 92 -28.76 -0.37 0.32
N GLY A 93 -28.34 -1.54 0.83
CA GLY A 93 -29.20 -2.72 0.95
C GLY A 93 -29.61 -3.35 -0.39
N LEU A 94 -28.84 -3.12 -1.46
CA LEU A 94 -29.12 -3.70 -2.78
C LEU A 94 -28.81 -5.22 -2.85
N SER A 95 -28.20 -5.78 -1.81
CA SER A 95 -27.94 -7.21 -1.70
C SER A 95 -29.15 -7.98 -1.20
N LYS A 96 -29.49 -9.08 -1.89
CA LYS A 96 -30.55 -10.03 -1.48
C LYS A 96 -30.23 -10.80 -0.18
N GLN A 97 -28.98 -10.74 0.30
CA GLN A 97 -28.54 -11.36 1.55
C GLN A 97 -28.45 -10.28 2.63
N THR A 98 -28.97 -10.58 3.82
CA THR A 98 -28.91 -9.68 4.98
C THR A 98 -27.47 -9.50 5.45
N GLY A 99 -27.08 -8.25 5.68
CA GLY A 99 -25.75 -7.89 6.17
C GLY A 99 -25.62 -8.15 7.66
N ALA A 100 -24.38 -8.15 8.19
CA ALA A 100 -24.20 -8.26 9.64
C ALA A 100 -24.84 -7.07 10.39
N ILE A 101 -24.99 -5.91 9.73
CA ILE A 101 -25.70 -4.75 10.27
C ILE A 101 -27.19 -4.99 10.53
N ASP A 102 -27.85 -5.79 9.69
CA ASP A 102 -29.28 -6.09 9.84
C ASP A 102 -29.51 -7.01 11.06
N HIS A 103 -28.57 -7.94 11.27
CA HIS A 103 -28.54 -8.82 12.45
C HIS A 103 -28.05 -8.11 13.71
N ALA A 104 -27.30 -7.01 13.57
CA ALA A 104 -26.71 -6.28 14.68
C ALA A 104 -27.74 -5.69 15.65
N THR A 105 -28.92 -5.32 15.13
CA THR A 105 -30.03 -4.85 15.95
C THR A 105 -30.48 -5.93 16.95
N PHE A 106 -30.52 -7.18 16.50
CA PHE A 106 -30.96 -8.35 17.28
C PHE A 106 -29.84 -8.99 18.10
N TRP A 107 -28.59 -8.48 18.03
CA TRP A 107 -27.50 -9.04 18.83
C TRP A 107 -27.77 -8.89 20.33
N PRO A 108 -27.59 -9.98 21.09
CA PRO A 108 -27.57 -9.92 22.55
C PRO A 108 -26.52 -8.94 23.06
N GLU A 109 -26.76 -8.34 24.23
CA GLU A 109 -25.87 -7.31 24.78
C GLU A 109 -24.44 -7.81 25.01
N TYR A 110 -24.26 -9.10 25.34
CA TYR A 110 -22.92 -9.66 25.51
C TYR A 110 -22.09 -9.68 24.20
N VAL A 111 -22.71 -9.84 23.03
CA VAL A 111 -22.02 -9.81 21.72
C VAL A 111 -21.56 -8.39 21.45
N LYS A 112 -22.45 -7.40 21.66
CA LYS A 112 -22.14 -5.98 21.53
C LYS A 112 -20.99 -5.55 22.44
N GLN A 113 -20.98 -6.04 23.69
CA GLN A 113 -19.89 -5.80 24.65
C GLN A 113 -18.56 -6.40 24.18
N ARG A 114 -18.54 -7.66 23.71
CA ARG A 114 -17.31 -8.31 23.19
C ARG A 114 -16.71 -7.57 22.01
N ILE A 115 -17.55 -7.11 21.08
CA ILE A 115 -17.10 -6.32 19.92
C ILE A 115 -16.56 -4.96 20.41
N ARG A 116 -17.30 -4.27 21.28
CA ARG A 116 -16.89 -2.98 21.84
C ARG A 116 -15.53 -3.07 22.55
N ASP A 117 -15.35 -4.07 23.41
CA ASP A 117 -14.09 -4.30 24.13
C ASP A 117 -12.92 -4.54 23.16
N THR A 118 -13.14 -5.33 22.11
CA THR A 118 -12.14 -5.58 21.07
C THR A 118 -11.72 -4.28 20.37
N TYR A 119 -12.68 -3.43 20.01
CA TYR A 119 -12.39 -2.12 19.39
C TYR A 119 -11.76 -1.13 20.37
N MET A 120 -12.05 -1.22 21.67
CA MET A 120 -11.38 -0.42 22.71
C MET A 120 -9.90 -0.79 22.83
N TYR A 121 -9.55 -2.09 22.81
CA TYR A 121 -8.13 -2.51 22.76
C TYR A 121 -7.46 -2.13 21.45
N PHE A 122 -8.16 -2.24 20.32
CA PHE A 122 -7.65 -1.75 19.04
C PHE A 122 -7.31 -0.25 19.09
N GLY A 123 -8.25 0.60 19.52
CA GLY A 123 -8.04 2.04 19.64
C GLY A 123 -6.94 2.38 20.66
N GLY A 124 -6.93 1.69 21.80
CA GLY A 124 -5.87 1.79 22.79
C GLY A 124 -4.50 1.44 22.21
N SER A 125 -4.42 0.43 21.33
CA SER A 125 -3.17 -0.01 20.71
C SER A 125 -2.60 1.09 19.84
N ILE A 126 -3.45 1.79 19.07
CA ILE A 126 -3.06 2.93 18.24
C ILE A 126 -2.49 4.06 19.10
N VAL A 127 -3.17 4.42 20.20
CA VAL A 127 -2.72 5.48 21.12
C VAL A 127 -1.37 5.12 21.73
N VAL A 128 -1.22 3.89 22.24
CA VAL A 128 0.03 3.41 22.85
C VAL A 128 1.16 3.37 21.82
N THR A 129 0.87 2.93 20.58
CA THR A 129 1.83 2.92 19.48
C THR A 129 2.31 4.34 19.15
N ALA A 130 1.39 5.30 19.04
CA ALA A 130 1.73 6.69 18.76
C ALA A 130 2.55 7.33 19.90
N ALA A 131 2.14 7.10 21.16
CA ALA A 131 2.87 7.58 22.33
C ALA A 131 4.28 6.96 22.41
N SER A 132 4.40 5.66 22.14
CA SER A 132 5.69 4.97 22.12
C SER A 132 6.59 5.45 20.97
N ALA A 133 6.04 5.65 19.76
CA ALA A 133 6.80 6.24 18.65
C ALA A 133 7.34 7.64 19.01
N ALA A 134 6.51 8.47 19.65
CA ALA A 134 6.94 9.79 20.13
C ALA A 134 8.02 9.70 21.23
N ALA A 135 7.94 8.72 22.14
CA ALA A 135 8.96 8.47 23.16
C ALA A 135 10.26 7.93 22.55
N ALA A 136 10.18 7.07 21.53
CA ALA A 136 11.31 6.52 20.80
C ALA A 136 12.10 7.62 20.06
N LEU A 137 11.40 8.63 19.49
CA LEU A 137 12.04 9.79 18.87
C LEU A 137 12.87 10.62 19.86
N ARG A 138 12.46 10.67 21.13
CA ARG A 138 13.17 11.41 22.19
C ARG A 138 14.32 10.63 22.82
N SER A 139 14.43 9.32 22.55
CA SER A 139 15.43 8.45 23.15
C SER A 139 16.48 8.01 22.12
N PRO A 140 17.70 8.60 22.16
CA PRO A 140 18.74 8.29 21.17
C PRO A 140 19.13 6.81 21.13
N ARG A 141 19.06 6.12 22.27
CA ARG A 141 19.37 4.68 22.37
C ARG A 141 18.39 3.83 21.57
N VAL A 142 17.09 4.08 21.72
CA VAL A 142 16.03 3.33 21.00
C VAL A 142 16.14 3.64 19.52
N MET A 143 16.27 4.92 19.15
CA MET A 143 16.43 5.30 17.75
C MET A 143 17.67 4.65 17.12
N SER A 144 18.82 4.70 17.81
CA SER A 144 20.05 4.08 17.33
C SER A 144 19.92 2.57 17.15
N LEU A 145 19.14 1.88 18.01
CA LEU A 145 18.90 0.45 17.89
C LEU A 145 18.08 0.12 16.64
N VAL A 146 16.97 0.86 16.45
CA VAL A 146 16.00 0.58 15.37
C VAL A 146 16.53 0.99 14.00
N THR A 147 17.34 2.04 13.91
CA THR A 147 17.93 2.48 12.62
C THR A 147 19.25 1.79 12.28
N LYS A 148 19.86 1.07 13.23
CA LYS A 148 21.15 0.41 12.99
C LYS A 148 20.97 -0.80 12.09
N ASN A 149 21.54 -0.74 10.90
CA ASN A 149 21.52 -1.81 9.90
C ASN A 149 22.49 -2.97 10.21
N SER A 150 22.68 -3.30 11.49
CA SER A 150 23.51 -4.43 11.90
C SER A 150 22.66 -5.69 11.93
N PHE A 151 23.19 -6.82 11.45
CA PHE A 151 22.49 -8.10 11.48
C PHE A 151 21.97 -8.44 12.89
N GLY A 152 22.75 -8.17 13.94
CA GLY A 152 22.32 -8.37 15.32
C GLY A 152 21.17 -7.45 15.74
N ALA A 153 21.17 -6.19 15.31
CA ALA A 153 20.09 -5.25 15.58
C ALA A 153 18.80 -5.64 14.86
N ILE A 154 18.90 -6.09 13.60
CA ILE A 154 17.78 -6.60 12.81
C ILE A 154 17.21 -7.86 13.46
N ALA A 155 18.05 -8.84 13.80
CA ALA A 155 17.63 -10.09 14.44
C ALA A 155 16.95 -9.83 15.79
N LEU A 156 17.55 -8.97 16.63
CA LEU A 156 16.96 -8.54 17.91
C LEU A 156 15.60 -7.87 17.72
N SER A 157 15.47 -7.06 16.67
CA SER A 157 14.25 -6.35 16.34
C SER A 157 13.10 -7.29 15.98
N PHE A 158 13.37 -8.25 15.08
CA PHE A 158 12.42 -9.29 14.76
C PHE A 158 12.07 -10.16 15.97
N ALA A 159 13.07 -10.54 16.78
CA ALA A 159 12.87 -11.32 17.98
C ALA A 159 11.98 -10.58 19.00
N ALA A 160 12.18 -9.27 19.19
CA ALA A 160 11.35 -8.46 20.08
C ALA A 160 9.91 -8.36 19.56
N LEU A 161 9.72 -8.10 18.27
CA LEU A 161 8.40 -7.91 17.67
C LEU A 161 7.58 -9.22 17.65
N ILE A 162 8.21 -10.32 17.24
CA ILE A 162 7.58 -11.66 17.23
C ILE A 162 7.40 -12.17 18.66
N GLY A 163 8.42 -12.04 19.50
CA GLY A 163 8.42 -12.53 20.88
C GLY A 163 7.35 -11.86 21.74
N THR A 164 7.23 -10.53 21.67
CA THR A 164 6.17 -9.82 22.40
C THR A 164 4.78 -10.22 21.92
N ASN A 165 4.58 -10.41 20.62
CA ASN A 165 3.30 -10.91 20.08
C ASN A 165 2.97 -12.33 20.61
N VAL A 166 3.94 -13.25 20.57
CA VAL A 166 3.77 -14.62 21.08
C VAL A 166 3.46 -14.62 22.57
N ILE A 167 4.12 -13.76 23.36
CA ILE A 167 3.87 -13.60 24.79
C ILE A 167 2.44 -13.10 25.05
N VAL A 168 1.98 -12.09 24.31
CA VAL A 168 0.59 -11.61 24.46
C VAL A 168 -0.39 -12.73 24.17
N GLN A 169 -0.19 -13.47 23.08
CA GLN A 169 -1.11 -14.52 22.66
C GLN A 169 -1.14 -15.73 23.60
N SER A 170 -0.01 -16.07 24.24
CA SER A 170 0.09 -17.21 25.14
C SER A 170 -0.55 -16.99 26.51
N ILE A 171 -0.64 -15.73 26.97
CA ILE A 171 -1.24 -15.40 28.26
C ILE A 171 -2.77 -15.47 28.14
N PRO A 172 -3.47 -16.21 29.03
CA PRO A 172 -4.93 -16.26 29.04
C PRO A 172 -5.52 -14.93 29.50
N TYR A 173 -6.64 -14.54 28.89
CA TYR A 173 -7.35 -13.32 29.27
C TYR A 173 -7.98 -13.45 30.66
N GLN A 174 -7.84 -12.41 31.47
CA GLN A 174 -8.51 -12.25 32.76
C GLN A 174 -9.19 -10.88 32.78
N LYS A 175 -10.39 -10.79 33.36
CA LYS A 175 -11.10 -9.52 33.49
C LYS A 175 -10.32 -8.59 34.44
N GLY A 176 -10.07 -7.36 34.00
CA GLY A 176 -9.35 -6.34 34.75
C GLY A 176 -7.95 -6.02 34.21
N PHE A 177 -7.25 -5.12 34.89
CA PHE A 177 -5.86 -4.78 34.57
C PHE A 177 -4.95 -5.86 35.13
N GLY A 178 -4.32 -6.64 34.25
CA GLY A 178 -3.49 -7.79 34.63
C GLY A 178 -2.31 -8.00 33.68
N VAL A 179 -1.65 -9.15 33.82
CA VAL A 179 -0.44 -9.51 33.06
C VAL A 179 -0.68 -9.45 31.55
N LYS A 180 -1.87 -9.84 31.09
CA LYS A 180 -2.27 -9.74 29.67
C LYS A 180 -2.23 -8.30 29.15
N GLN A 181 -2.71 -7.34 29.95
CA GLN A 181 -2.76 -5.93 29.57
C GLN A 181 -1.36 -5.31 29.54
N MET A 182 -0.51 -5.70 30.49
CA MET A 182 0.89 -5.29 30.48
C MET A 182 1.63 -5.85 29.26
N ALA A 183 1.41 -7.12 28.92
CA ALA A 183 1.99 -7.72 27.72
C ALA A 183 1.50 -7.01 26.45
N TRP A 184 0.20 -6.71 26.38
CA TRP A 184 -0.41 -5.99 25.27
C TRP A 184 0.18 -4.57 25.11
N LEU A 185 0.27 -3.82 26.22
CA LEU A 185 0.94 -2.52 26.25
C LEU A 185 2.39 -2.62 25.79
N ALA A 186 3.13 -3.62 26.27
CA ALA A 186 4.52 -3.85 25.87
C ALA A 186 4.63 -4.15 24.37
N HIS A 187 3.75 -4.99 23.83
CA HIS A 187 3.74 -5.30 22.39
C HIS A 187 3.43 -4.06 21.54
N SER A 188 2.38 -3.30 21.87
CA SER A 188 2.06 -2.05 21.17
C SER A 188 3.16 -1.00 21.31
N ALA A 189 3.83 -0.94 22.47
CA ALA A 189 4.96 -0.03 22.67
C ALA A 189 6.17 -0.43 21.81
N VAL A 190 6.52 -1.72 21.77
CA VAL A 190 7.61 -2.24 20.93
C VAL A 190 7.32 -1.96 19.45
N LEU A 191 6.10 -2.19 18.98
CA LEU A 191 5.70 -1.83 17.62
C LEU A 191 5.82 -0.32 17.35
N GLY A 192 5.41 0.52 18.28
CA GLY A 192 5.59 1.98 18.16
C GLY A 192 7.05 2.39 18.03
N ALA A 193 7.96 1.76 18.78
CA ALA A 193 9.39 2.00 18.65
C ALA A 193 9.93 1.59 17.26
N PHE A 194 9.43 0.50 16.68
CA PHE A 194 9.78 0.07 15.32
C PHE A 194 9.25 0.99 14.22
N ILE A 195 8.10 1.62 14.45
CA ILE A 195 7.50 2.57 13.50
C ILE A 195 8.18 3.95 13.60
N ALA A 196 8.86 4.27 14.71
CA ALA A 196 9.45 5.57 14.97
C ALA A 196 10.34 6.14 13.84
N PRO A 197 11.17 5.37 13.11
CA PRO A 197 11.95 5.91 11.98
C PRO A 197 11.09 6.49 10.86
N ILE A 198 9.86 6.00 10.67
CA ILE A 198 8.93 6.57 9.67
C ILE A 198 8.55 8.01 10.05
N CYS A 199 8.67 8.39 11.32
CA CYS A 199 8.41 9.76 11.74
C CYS A 199 9.37 10.79 11.10
N PHE A 200 10.54 10.36 10.59
CA PHE A 200 11.46 11.23 9.85
C PHE A 200 10.95 11.66 8.48
N VAL A 201 9.91 11.02 7.94
CA VAL A 201 9.23 11.43 6.70
C VAL A 201 8.61 12.84 6.82
N GLY A 202 8.28 13.26 8.05
CA GLY A 202 7.79 14.59 8.37
C GLY A 202 6.35 14.60 8.88
N GLY A 203 6.10 15.38 9.93
CA GLY A 203 4.81 15.48 10.63
C GLY A 203 3.60 15.72 9.71
N PRO A 204 3.62 16.69 8.78
CA PRO A 204 2.48 16.96 7.90
C PRO A 204 2.09 15.78 7.01
N VAL A 205 3.07 15.00 6.54
CA VAL A 205 2.81 13.81 5.70
C VAL A 205 2.17 12.72 6.55
N LEU A 206 2.65 12.52 7.78
CA LEU A 206 2.12 11.50 8.69
C LEU A 206 0.71 11.81 9.15
N ILE A 207 0.38 13.07 9.42
CA ILE A 207 -0.99 13.48 9.80
C ILE A 207 -1.96 13.18 8.65
N ARG A 208 -1.57 13.48 7.41
CA ARG A 208 -2.36 13.14 6.21
C ARG A 208 -2.50 11.62 6.05
N ALA A 209 -1.40 10.89 6.21
CA ALA A 209 -1.40 9.44 6.15
C ALA A 209 -2.35 8.84 7.20
N ALA A 210 -2.32 9.34 8.44
CA ALA A 210 -3.18 8.90 9.52
C ALA A 210 -4.67 9.15 9.21
N TRP A 211 -5.02 10.31 8.66
CA TRP A 211 -6.39 10.61 8.23
C TRP A 211 -6.86 9.69 7.08
N TYR A 212 -6.00 9.44 6.10
CA TYR A 212 -6.33 8.52 5.01
C TYR A 212 -6.49 7.09 5.52
N THR A 213 -5.61 6.63 6.41
CA THR A 213 -5.75 5.33 7.06
C THR A 213 -7.02 5.24 7.88
N ALA A 214 -7.37 6.26 8.65
CA ALA A 214 -8.63 6.28 9.41
C ALA A 214 -9.86 6.17 8.50
N GLY A 215 -9.85 6.87 7.36
CA GLY A 215 -10.89 6.75 6.34
C GLY A 215 -10.96 5.37 5.69
N VAL A 216 -9.80 4.78 5.36
CA VAL A 216 -9.72 3.42 4.79
C VAL A 216 -10.19 2.38 5.79
N VAL A 217 -9.65 2.39 7.01
CA VAL A 217 -10.03 1.46 8.09
C VAL A 217 -11.51 1.59 8.41
N GLY A 218 -12.00 2.81 8.63
CA GLY A 218 -13.42 3.07 8.92
C GLY A 218 -14.33 2.63 7.78
N GLY A 219 -14.02 3.04 6.54
CA GLY A 219 -14.83 2.70 5.37
C GLY A 219 -14.87 1.19 5.09
N LEU A 220 -13.72 0.51 5.16
CA LEU A 220 -13.63 -0.93 4.95
C LEU A 220 -14.29 -1.72 6.10
N SER A 221 -14.17 -1.27 7.35
CA SER A 221 -14.93 -1.85 8.47
C SER A 221 -16.44 -1.69 8.28
N THR A 222 -16.92 -0.55 7.77
CA THR A 222 -18.33 -0.38 7.40
C THR A 222 -18.76 -1.34 6.30
N VAL A 223 -17.95 -1.51 5.24
CA VAL A 223 -18.22 -2.51 4.19
C VAL A 223 -18.33 -3.91 4.81
N ALA A 224 -17.41 -4.28 5.70
CA ALA A 224 -17.38 -5.60 6.32
C ALA A 224 -18.62 -5.88 7.19
N VAL A 225 -19.15 -4.85 7.87
CA VAL A 225 -20.37 -4.94 8.69
C VAL A 225 -21.62 -4.97 7.81
N CYS A 226 -21.65 -4.24 6.70
CA CYS A 226 -22.80 -4.26 5.79
C CYS A 226 -22.82 -5.51 4.89
N ALA A 227 -21.67 -6.13 4.64
CA ALA A 227 -21.60 -7.29 3.77
C ALA A 227 -21.90 -8.62 4.50
N PRO A 228 -22.39 -9.65 3.79
CA PRO A 228 -22.61 -10.97 4.36
C PRO A 228 -21.31 -11.59 4.90
N SER A 229 -21.33 -12.08 6.15
CA SER A 229 -20.15 -12.55 6.89
C SER A 229 -19.50 -13.83 6.34
N GLU A 230 -20.27 -14.66 5.64
CA GLU A 230 -19.77 -15.93 5.08
C GLU A 230 -18.81 -15.72 3.89
N LYS A 231 -18.97 -14.62 3.14
CA LYS A 231 -18.20 -14.42 1.89
C LYS A 231 -16.74 -14.06 2.13
N PHE A 232 -16.44 -13.13 3.03
CA PHE A 232 -15.04 -12.80 3.29
C PHE A 232 -14.37 -13.82 4.19
N LEU A 233 -15.09 -14.51 5.09
CA LEU A 233 -14.48 -15.61 5.85
C LEU A 233 -13.92 -16.73 4.95
N MET A 234 -14.58 -17.02 3.82
CA MET A 234 -14.08 -17.98 2.84
C MET A 234 -12.87 -17.47 2.04
N MET A 235 -12.62 -16.15 2.03
CA MET A 235 -11.44 -15.55 1.38
C MET A 235 -10.14 -15.68 2.19
N GLY A 236 -10.16 -16.26 3.40
CA GLY A 236 -8.95 -16.41 4.23
C GLY A 236 -7.82 -17.19 3.52
N GLY A 237 -8.16 -18.21 2.72
CA GLY A 237 -7.19 -18.99 1.96
C GLY A 237 -6.42 -18.16 0.90
N PRO A 238 -7.11 -17.53 -0.05
CA PRO A 238 -6.48 -16.61 -1.02
C PRO A 238 -5.71 -15.45 -0.37
N LEU A 239 -6.23 -14.88 0.73
CA LEU A 239 -5.54 -13.84 1.49
C LEU A 239 -4.21 -14.33 2.08
N ALA A 240 -4.18 -15.55 2.63
CA ALA A 240 -2.96 -16.15 3.16
C ALA A 240 -1.90 -16.39 2.07
N ILE A 241 -2.33 -16.83 0.88
CA ILE A 241 -1.43 -16.97 -0.29
C ILE A 241 -0.86 -15.61 -0.68
N GLY A 242 -1.71 -14.59 -0.78
CA GLY A 242 -1.28 -13.23 -1.08
C GLY A 242 -0.31 -12.68 -0.03
N LEU A 243 -0.53 -12.98 1.26
CA LEU A 243 0.37 -12.58 2.34
C LEU A 243 1.76 -13.20 2.16
N GLY A 244 1.82 -14.47 1.76
CA GLY A 244 3.08 -15.14 1.40
C GLY A 244 3.82 -14.43 0.26
N VAL A 245 3.09 -13.99 -0.77
CA VAL A 245 3.68 -13.23 -1.91
C VAL A 245 4.21 -11.87 -1.46
N VAL A 246 3.44 -11.12 -0.67
CA VAL A 246 3.84 -9.80 -0.16
C VAL A 246 5.02 -9.93 0.81
N PHE A 247 5.02 -10.96 1.65
CA PHE A 247 6.11 -11.26 2.57
C PHE A 247 7.39 -11.64 1.83
N ALA A 248 7.32 -12.57 0.87
CA ALA A 248 8.45 -12.95 0.03
C ALA A 248 8.99 -11.76 -0.76
N SER A 249 8.10 -10.89 -1.27
CA SER A 249 8.51 -9.65 -1.95
C SER A 249 9.22 -8.68 -1.01
N SER A 250 8.75 -8.56 0.25
CA SER A 250 9.36 -7.69 1.27
C SER A 250 10.72 -8.21 1.74
N LEU A 251 10.94 -9.53 1.77
CA LEU A 251 12.27 -10.10 2.00
C LEU A 251 13.17 -9.94 0.78
N GLY A 252 12.62 -10.09 -0.43
CA GLY A 252 13.37 -9.95 -1.67
C GLY A 252 13.95 -8.55 -1.88
N THR A 253 13.29 -7.49 -1.39
CA THR A 253 13.82 -6.11 -1.43
C THR A 253 15.03 -5.92 -0.53
N MET A 254 15.30 -6.81 0.44
CA MET A 254 16.53 -6.76 1.25
C MET A 254 17.76 -7.22 0.46
N PHE A 255 17.57 -8.11 -0.52
CA PHE A 255 18.65 -8.70 -1.32
C PHE A 255 18.83 -8.02 -2.69
N LEU A 256 17.80 -7.32 -3.18
CA LEU A 256 17.80 -6.72 -4.50
C LEU A 256 17.68 -5.19 -4.42
N PRO A 257 18.62 -4.43 -5.02
CA PRO A 257 18.56 -2.98 -5.03
C PRO A 257 17.27 -2.48 -5.70
N PRO A 258 16.61 -1.44 -5.15
CA PRO A 258 15.40 -0.86 -5.74
C PRO A 258 15.66 -0.17 -7.09
N SER A 259 16.93 0.02 -7.48
CA SER A 259 17.34 0.54 -8.79
C SER A 259 17.19 -0.45 -9.94
N THR A 260 17.03 -1.75 -9.65
CA THR A 260 16.81 -2.80 -10.65
C THR A 260 15.31 -2.93 -10.98
N ALA A 261 14.97 -3.31 -12.20
CA ALA A 261 13.58 -3.54 -12.60
C ALA A 261 12.89 -4.60 -11.73
N LEU A 262 13.59 -5.67 -11.38
CA LEU A 262 13.10 -6.69 -10.44
C LEU A 262 12.90 -6.09 -9.05
N GLY A 263 13.88 -5.37 -8.51
CA GLY A 263 13.80 -4.75 -7.18
C GLY A 263 12.67 -3.72 -7.07
N ALA A 264 12.49 -2.88 -8.09
CA ALA A 264 11.37 -1.94 -8.19
C ALA A 264 10.02 -2.67 -8.30
N GLY A 265 9.96 -3.79 -9.03
CA GLY A 265 8.79 -4.66 -9.11
C GLY A 265 8.41 -5.25 -7.75
N LEU A 266 9.37 -5.85 -7.03
CA LEU A 266 9.15 -6.38 -5.68
C LEU A 266 8.74 -5.28 -4.70
N TYR A 267 9.36 -4.11 -4.80
CA TYR A 267 8.98 -2.96 -3.99
C TYR A 267 7.54 -2.53 -4.29
N ALA A 268 7.14 -2.44 -5.57
CA ALA A 268 5.78 -2.10 -5.96
C ALA A 268 4.76 -3.15 -5.49
N ILE A 269 5.05 -4.45 -5.62
CA ILE A 269 4.21 -5.54 -5.11
C ILE A 269 4.09 -5.44 -3.59
N SER A 270 5.20 -5.26 -2.88
CA SER A 270 5.18 -5.12 -1.43
C SER A 270 4.31 -3.93 -1.03
N MET A 271 4.50 -2.74 -1.63
CA MET A 271 3.82 -1.50 -1.24
C MET A 271 2.36 -1.46 -1.66
N TYR A 272 2.08 -1.52 -2.96
CA TYR A 272 0.73 -1.37 -3.51
C TYR A 272 -0.08 -2.66 -3.39
N GLY A 273 0.54 -3.80 -3.69
CA GLY A 273 -0.09 -5.12 -3.51
C GLY A 273 -0.35 -5.41 -2.03
N GLY A 274 0.63 -5.13 -1.17
CA GLY A 274 0.45 -5.22 0.27
C GLY A 274 -0.66 -4.30 0.78
N LEU A 275 -0.78 -3.06 0.30
CA LEU A 275 -1.84 -2.15 0.72
C LEU A 275 -3.24 -2.72 0.42
N LEU A 276 -3.45 -3.28 -0.78
CA LEU A 276 -4.70 -3.96 -1.14
C LEU A 276 -4.94 -5.22 -0.31
N LEU A 277 -3.89 -5.99 -0.07
CA LEU A 277 -3.96 -7.21 0.72
C LEU A 277 -4.36 -6.93 2.17
N PHE A 278 -3.68 -6.01 2.85
CA PHE A 278 -4.01 -5.65 4.24
C PHE A 278 -5.37 -4.96 4.34
N SER A 279 -5.80 -4.24 3.30
CA SER A 279 -7.18 -3.75 3.20
C SER A 279 -8.17 -4.91 3.15
N GLY A 280 -7.87 -5.98 2.41
CA GLY A 280 -8.67 -7.20 2.40
C GLY A 280 -8.65 -7.96 3.73
N PHE A 281 -7.48 -8.06 4.38
CA PHE A 281 -7.37 -8.65 5.73
C PHE A 281 -8.19 -7.89 6.75
N LEU A 282 -8.23 -6.56 6.68
CA LEU A 282 -9.07 -5.76 7.57
C LEU A 282 -10.57 -6.09 7.40
N LEU A 283 -11.05 -6.31 6.17
CA LEU A 283 -12.42 -6.80 5.95
C LEU A 283 -12.63 -8.18 6.56
N TYR A 284 -11.71 -9.11 6.28
CA TYR A 284 -11.75 -10.47 6.80
C TYR A 284 -11.78 -10.48 8.33
N ASP A 285 -10.89 -9.73 8.97
CA ASP A 285 -10.73 -9.68 10.41
C ASP A 285 -11.90 -8.99 11.09
N THR A 286 -12.47 -7.94 10.49
CA THR A 286 -13.70 -7.33 10.99
C THR A 286 -14.84 -8.36 11.05
N GLN A 287 -15.03 -9.15 9.99
CA GLN A 287 -16.05 -10.20 9.97
C GLN A 287 -15.72 -11.36 10.92
N ARG A 288 -14.44 -11.72 11.03
CA ARG A 288 -13.96 -12.75 11.96
C ARG A 288 -14.22 -12.34 13.41
N ILE A 289 -14.00 -11.08 13.78
CA ILE A 289 -14.29 -10.55 15.13
C ILE A 289 -15.79 -10.67 15.43
N ILE A 290 -16.65 -10.27 14.49
CA ILE A 290 -18.11 -10.35 14.64
C ILE A 290 -18.56 -11.80 14.82
N LYS A 291 -18.15 -12.70 13.91
CA LYS A 291 -18.51 -14.12 13.98
C LYS A 291 -17.96 -14.79 15.24
N LEU A 292 -16.74 -14.43 15.66
CA LEU A 292 -16.16 -14.93 16.91
C LEU A 292 -16.97 -14.43 18.11
N ALA A 293 -17.42 -13.17 18.13
CA ALA A 293 -18.22 -12.64 19.23
C ALA A 293 -19.59 -13.33 19.35
N GLU A 294 -20.21 -13.70 18.22
CA GLU A 294 -21.49 -14.41 18.15
C GLU A 294 -21.38 -15.88 18.54
N VAL A 295 -20.42 -16.62 17.96
CA VAL A 295 -20.31 -18.08 18.10
C VAL A 295 -19.67 -18.47 19.43
N TYR A 296 -18.90 -17.59 20.07
CA TYR A 296 -18.16 -17.93 21.27
C TYR A 296 -19.11 -18.28 22.44
N PRO A 297 -19.04 -19.50 22.99
CA PRO A 297 -20.00 -19.96 23.99
C PRO A 297 -19.94 -19.13 25.27
N ILE A 298 -21.10 -18.96 25.91
CA ILE A 298 -21.24 -18.15 27.14
C ILE A 298 -20.48 -18.79 28.31
N ASN A 299 -20.56 -20.13 28.43
CA ASN A 299 -19.99 -20.91 29.53
C ASN A 299 -18.68 -21.63 29.14
N SER A 300 -17.81 -20.99 28.37
CA SER A 300 -16.50 -21.55 28.07
C SER A 300 -15.59 -21.52 29.29
N ALA A 301 -14.79 -22.58 29.48
CA ALA A 301 -13.75 -22.65 30.50
C ALA A 301 -12.70 -21.52 30.38
N ARG A 302 -12.59 -20.91 29.18
CA ARG A 302 -11.78 -19.71 28.95
C ARG A 302 -12.71 -18.53 28.64
N PRO A 303 -12.46 -17.33 29.18
CA PRO A 303 -13.22 -16.16 28.78
C PRO A 303 -12.86 -15.74 27.34
N TYR A 304 -13.80 -15.05 26.69
CA TYR A 304 -13.53 -14.39 25.41
C TYR A 304 -12.35 -13.43 25.57
N ASP A 305 -11.39 -13.50 24.65
CA ASP A 305 -10.16 -12.71 24.68
C ASP A 305 -10.24 -11.56 23.64
N PRO A 306 -10.68 -10.37 24.04
CA PRO A 306 -10.78 -9.22 23.14
C PRO A 306 -9.40 -8.69 22.73
N VAL A 307 -8.36 -8.91 23.55
CA VAL A 307 -6.99 -8.46 23.25
C VAL A 307 -6.46 -9.23 22.04
N ASN A 308 -6.53 -10.56 22.07
CA ASN A 308 -6.07 -11.38 20.95
C ASN A 308 -6.88 -11.14 19.66
N ALA A 309 -8.19 -10.89 19.78
CA ALA A 309 -9.02 -10.55 18.64
C ALA A 309 -8.65 -9.18 18.03
N SER A 310 -8.24 -8.20 18.86
CA SER A 310 -7.87 -6.85 18.42
C SER A 310 -6.50 -6.77 17.73
N ILE A 311 -5.58 -7.72 18.01
CA ILE A 311 -4.20 -7.68 17.48
C ILE A 311 -4.19 -7.75 15.96
N SER A 312 -5.03 -8.56 15.34
CA SER A 312 -4.97 -8.78 13.89
C SER A 312 -5.43 -7.52 13.11
N ILE A 313 -6.58 -6.94 13.49
CA ILE A 313 -7.06 -5.66 12.94
C ILE A 313 -6.10 -4.49 13.23
N TYR A 314 -5.42 -4.52 14.39
CA TYR A 314 -4.38 -3.56 14.74
C TYR A 314 -3.17 -3.65 13.81
N LEU A 315 -2.64 -4.86 13.57
CA LEU A 315 -1.50 -5.07 12.68
C LEU A 315 -1.83 -4.71 11.23
N ASP A 316 -3.03 -5.02 10.74
CA ASP A 316 -3.48 -4.60 9.42
C ASP A 316 -3.53 -3.07 9.30
N THR A 317 -4.08 -2.40 10.31
CA THR A 317 -4.16 -0.94 10.35
C THR A 317 -2.77 -0.29 10.32
N VAL A 318 -1.83 -0.82 11.12
CA VAL A 318 -0.43 -0.37 11.12
C VAL A 318 0.21 -0.60 9.75
N ASN A 319 0.02 -1.77 9.13
CA ASN A 319 0.56 -2.07 7.82
C ASN A 319 0.00 -1.14 6.72
N ILE A 320 -1.30 -0.85 6.76
CA ILE A 320 -1.93 0.12 5.85
C ILE A 320 -1.34 1.52 6.08
N PHE A 321 -1.21 1.97 7.33
CA PHE A 321 -0.64 3.27 7.69
C PHE A 321 0.78 3.46 7.15
N ILE A 322 1.67 2.50 7.44
CA ILE A 322 3.07 2.54 7.02
C ILE A 322 3.16 2.67 5.49
N ARG A 323 2.34 1.90 4.75
CA ARG A 323 2.30 1.92 3.28
C ARG A 323 1.78 3.24 2.73
N ILE A 324 0.69 3.77 3.29
CA ILE A 324 0.16 5.08 2.89
C ILE A 324 1.20 6.18 3.17
N ALA A 325 1.84 6.16 4.34
CA ALA A 325 2.89 7.11 4.69
C ALA A 325 4.06 7.07 3.71
N MET A 326 4.55 5.88 3.34
CA MET A 326 5.63 5.73 2.34
C MET A 326 5.21 6.16 0.93
N ILE A 327 3.97 5.88 0.52
CA ILE A 327 3.45 6.34 -0.78
C ILE A 327 3.39 7.87 -0.84
N LEU A 328 2.93 8.51 0.23
CA LEU A 328 2.90 9.97 0.32
C LEU A 328 4.32 10.58 0.39
N ALA A 329 5.25 9.92 1.10
CA ALA A 329 6.64 10.31 1.17
C ALA A 329 7.30 10.30 -0.23
N GLY A 330 7.14 9.20 -0.98
CA GLY A 330 7.70 9.06 -2.32
C GLY A 330 7.06 10.00 -3.34
N SER A 331 5.76 10.28 -3.20
CA SER A 331 5.04 11.21 -4.09
C SER A 331 5.48 12.67 -3.90
N GLY A 332 5.91 13.06 -2.69
CA GLY A 332 6.42 14.41 -2.39
C GLY A 332 7.80 14.70 -2.99
N SER A 333 8.67 13.69 -3.12
CA SER A 333 10.04 13.85 -3.64
C SER A 333 10.08 14.11 -5.16
N ASN A 334 9.13 13.58 -5.93
CA ASN A 334 9.07 13.77 -7.39
C ASN A 334 8.50 15.14 -7.81
N ARG A 335 7.90 15.91 -6.89
CA ARG A 335 7.40 17.27 -7.17
C ARG A 335 8.46 18.37 -7.03
N ARG A 336 9.67 18.04 -6.56
CA ARG A 336 10.80 18.98 -6.38
C ARG A 336 11.92 18.79 -7.42
N LYS A 337 11.67 18.03 -8.48
CA LYS A 337 12.57 17.93 -9.64
C LYS A 337 11.92 18.58 -10.85
#